data_AF-A0A1B0A5X3-F1
#
_entry.id   AF-A0A1B0A5X3-F1
#
_cell.length_a   1.000
_cell.length_b   1.000
_cell.length_c   1.000
_cell.angle_alpha   90.00
_cell.angle_beta   90.00
_cell.angle_gamma   90.00
#
_symmetry.space_group_name_H-M   'P 1'
#
loop_
_entity.id
_entity.type
_entity.pdbx_description
1 polymer ?
#
loop_
_entity_poly.entity_id
_entity_poly.type
_entity_poly.pdbx_seq_one_letter_code
_entity_poly.pdbx_strand_id
1 'polypeptide(L)'
;MDGLRKAPYPIDDVWNLIKGYFKIKNRGDMLPHLYKKFDKSFFARLCVKLAHAADEGDCLAKYLFDEAGENLGRMAAALIPKVQTDELKSNPFKIKSSAFGACYHAVDAVGLQLPRNYPDNFDVLVQYSYKSKCLCNQ
;
A
#
# COMPACT_ATOMS: atom_id res chain seq x y z
N MET A 1 8.23 -13.65 -20.63
CA MET A 1 7.19 -12.62 -20.37
C MET A 1 5.90 -13.02 -21.07
N ASP A 2 4.75 -12.55 -20.60
CA ASP A 2 3.43 -12.83 -21.20
C ASP A 2 3.13 -11.99 -22.46
N GLY A 3 3.91 -10.93 -22.71
CA GLY A 3 3.84 -10.11 -23.91
C GLY A 3 2.78 -8.99 -23.84
N LEU A 4 2.16 -8.77 -22.68
CA LEU A 4 1.06 -7.81 -22.54
C LEU A 4 1.55 -6.35 -22.57
N ARG A 5 2.62 -6.06 -21.86
CA ARG A 5 3.34 -4.77 -21.86
C ARG A 5 4.83 -5.05 -21.84
N LYS A 6 5.60 -4.29 -22.62
CA LYS A 6 7.06 -4.35 -22.53
C LYS A 6 7.49 -3.71 -21.21
N ALA A 7 8.38 -4.39 -20.47
CA ALA A 7 8.94 -3.84 -19.25
C ALA A 7 9.76 -2.57 -19.55
N PRO A 8 9.59 -1.48 -18.78
CA PRO A 8 10.35 -0.24 -18.98
C PRO A 8 11.81 -0.35 -18.52
N TYR A 9 12.13 -1.36 -17.70
CA TYR A 9 13.46 -1.64 -17.17
C TYR A 9 13.85 -3.11 -17.38
N PRO A 10 15.15 -3.46 -17.27
CA PRO A 10 15.61 -4.85 -17.26
C PRO A 10 14.88 -5.69 -16.21
N ILE A 11 14.61 -6.94 -16.52
CA ILE A 11 13.79 -7.82 -15.67
C ILE A 11 14.59 -8.92 -14.98
N ASP A 12 15.86 -9.06 -15.31
CA ASP A 12 16.66 -10.22 -14.94
C ASP A 12 16.78 -10.36 -13.43
N ASP A 13 17.07 -9.27 -12.72
CA ASP A 13 17.25 -9.26 -11.27
C ASP A 13 15.93 -9.56 -10.53
N VAL A 14 14.85 -8.85 -10.88
CA VAL A 14 13.51 -9.11 -10.34
C VAL A 14 13.04 -10.53 -10.67
N TRP A 15 13.30 -11.04 -11.87
CA TRP A 15 12.93 -12.40 -12.25
C TRP A 15 13.75 -13.45 -11.49
N ASN A 16 15.04 -13.21 -11.27
CA ASN A 16 15.89 -14.06 -10.44
C ASN A 16 15.42 -14.08 -8.98
N LEU A 17 15.02 -12.92 -8.46
CA LEU A 17 14.43 -12.79 -7.13
C LEU A 17 13.12 -13.58 -7.02
N ILE A 18 12.22 -13.46 -8.00
CA ILE A 18 10.96 -14.24 -8.06
C ILE A 18 11.27 -15.74 -8.10
N LYS A 19 12.22 -16.17 -8.95
CA LYS A 19 12.62 -17.58 -9.04
C LYS A 19 13.13 -18.09 -7.71
N GLY A 20 13.99 -17.33 -7.03
CA GLY A 20 14.53 -17.68 -5.72
C GLY A 20 13.43 -17.78 -4.64
N TYR A 21 12.48 -16.84 -4.65
CA TYR A 21 11.38 -16.80 -3.68
C TYR A 21 10.43 -17.99 -3.80
N PHE A 22 9.97 -18.29 -5.02
CA PHE A 22 9.06 -19.42 -5.28
C PHE A 22 9.79 -20.77 -5.39
N LYS A 23 11.13 -20.77 -5.42
CA LYS A 23 11.99 -21.96 -5.63
C LYS A 23 11.71 -22.66 -6.96
N ILE A 24 11.66 -21.86 -8.02
CA ILE A 24 11.35 -22.31 -9.38
C ILE A 24 12.52 -22.07 -10.33
N LYS A 25 12.51 -22.77 -11.47
CA LYS A 25 13.52 -22.56 -12.53
C LYS A 25 12.93 -21.80 -13.71
N ASN A 26 11.73 -22.21 -14.12
CA ASN A 26 11.07 -21.72 -15.33
C ASN A 26 9.69 -21.16 -15.01
N ARG A 27 9.12 -20.39 -15.95
CA ARG A 27 7.76 -19.84 -15.80
C ARG A 27 6.69 -20.92 -15.58
N GLY A 28 6.82 -22.10 -16.20
CA GLY A 28 5.86 -23.20 -16.05
C GLY A 28 5.76 -23.69 -14.60
N ASP A 29 6.86 -23.61 -13.85
CA ASP A 29 6.91 -24.01 -12.45
C ASP A 29 6.11 -23.07 -11.53
N MET A 30 5.66 -21.89 -12.01
CA MET A 30 4.74 -21.02 -11.28
C MET A 30 3.32 -21.59 -11.22
N LEU A 31 2.91 -22.42 -12.19
CA LEU A 31 1.51 -22.86 -12.33
C LEU A 31 0.99 -23.59 -11.09
N PRO A 32 1.75 -24.51 -10.44
CA PRO A 32 1.30 -25.12 -9.19
C PRO A 32 1.05 -24.11 -8.06
N HIS A 33 1.85 -23.04 -7.97
CA HIS A 33 1.67 -21.97 -6.98
C HIS A 33 0.43 -21.12 -7.28
N LEU A 34 0.06 -20.95 -8.54
CA LEU A 34 -1.09 -20.15 -8.95
C LEU A 34 -2.42 -20.92 -8.86
N TYR A 35 -2.43 -22.21 -9.19
CA TYR A 35 -3.67 -22.95 -9.41
C TYR A 35 -3.94 -24.09 -8.42
N LYS A 36 -2.90 -24.64 -7.78
CA LYS A 36 -3.06 -25.80 -6.86
C LYS A 36 -2.79 -25.44 -5.40
N LYS A 37 -1.80 -24.59 -5.16
CA LYS A 37 -1.31 -24.22 -3.83
C LYS A 37 -1.28 -22.70 -3.66
N PHE A 38 -2.34 -22.04 -4.12
CA PHE A 38 -2.42 -20.60 -4.01
C PHE A 38 -2.52 -20.18 -2.54
N ASP A 39 -1.54 -19.41 -2.09
CA ASP A 39 -1.52 -18.78 -0.77
C ASP A 39 -1.33 -17.28 -0.97
N LYS A 40 -2.41 -16.52 -0.79
CA LYS A 40 -2.42 -15.06 -0.94
C LYS A 40 -1.36 -14.39 -0.07
N SER A 41 -1.18 -14.85 1.17
CA SER A 41 -0.24 -14.26 2.10
C SER A 41 1.21 -14.53 1.68
N PHE A 42 1.47 -15.72 1.14
CA PHE A 42 2.77 -16.08 0.58
C PHE A 42 3.09 -15.26 -0.68
N PHE A 43 2.14 -15.08 -1.59
CA PHE A 43 2.35 -14.20 -2.75
C PHE A 43 2.59 -12.75 -2.33
N ALA A 44 1.76 -12.21 -1.42
CA ALA A 44 1.90 -10.84 -0.95
C ALA A 44 3.26 -10.58 -0.28
N ARG A 45 3.82 -11.57 0.41
CA ARG A 45 5.13 -11.45 1.08
C ARG A 45 6.32 -11.30 0.13
N LEU A 46 6.18 -11.64 -1.16
CA LEU A 46 7.17 -11.27 -2.19
C LEU A 46 7.41 -9.75 -2.21
N CYS A 47 6.39 -8.94 -1.89
CA CYS A 47 6.49 -7.48 -1.84
C CYS A 47 7.64 -7.01 -0.94
N VAL A 48 7.91 -7.70 0.17
CA VAL A 48 9.04 -7.37 1.06
C VAL A 48 10.38 -7.51 0.34
N LYS A 49 10.55 -8.55 -0.48
CA LYS A 49 11.77 -8.76 -1.25
C LYS A 49 11.93 -7.73 -2.36
N LEU A 50 10.83 -7.36 -3.01
CA LEU A 50 10.83 -6.28 -4.01
C LEU A 50 11.15 -4.93 -3.37
N ALA A 51 10.65 -4.65 -2.16
CA ALA A 51 10.96 -3.42 -1.44
C ALA A 51 12.46 -3.30 -1.15
N HIS A 52 13.08 -4.38 -0.65
CA HIS A 52 14.53 -4.41 -0.46
C HIS A 52 15.31 -4.21 -1.76
N ALA A 53 14.89 -4.85 -2.85
CA ALA A 53 15.53 -4.63 -4.17
C ALA A 53 15.40 -3.17 -4.63
N ALA A 54 14.26 -2.52 -4.38
CA ALA A 54 14.07 -1.11 -4.68
C ALA A 54 14.99 -0.21 -3.84
N ASP A 55 15.14 -0.51 -2.54
CA ASP A 55 16.06 0.20 -1.63
C ASP A 55 17.52 0.05 -2.08
N GLU A 56 17.90 -1.14 -2.56
CA GLU A 56 19.24 -1.44 -3.10
C GLU A 56 19.51 -0.82 -4.48
N GLY A 57 18.47 -0.32 -5.16
CA GLY A 57 18.63 0.47 -6.38
C GLY A 57 17.99 -0.12 -7.63
N ASP A 58 17.36 -1.30 -7.58
CA ASP A 58 16.74 -1.93 -8.74
C ASP A 58 15.66 -1.03 -9.36
N CYS A 59 15.86 -0.67 -10.63
CA CYS A 59 15.00 0.28 -11.32
C CYS A 59 13.58 -0.26 -11.55
N LEU A 60 13.44 -1.57 -11.80
CA LEU A 60 12.13 -2.17 -12.04
C LEU A 60 11.33 -2.24 -10.75
N ALA A 61 11.94 -2.63 -9.64
CA ALA A 61 11.33 -2.65 -8.32
C ALA A 61 10.89 -1.25 -7.90
N LYS A 62 11.76 -0.22 -8.06
CA LYS A 62 11.39 1.18 -7.82
C LYS A 62 10.17 1.60 -8.65
N TYR A 63 10.17 1.27 -9.94
CA TYR A 63 9.06 1.58 -10.83
C TYR A 63 7.75 0.90 -10.41
N LEU A 64 7.80 -0.34 -9.94
CA LEU A 64 6.61 -1.03 -9.41
C LEU A 64 6.02 -0.31 -8.20
N PHE A 65 6.86 0.21 -7.28
CA PHE A 65 6.39 1.00 -6.15
C PHE A 65 5.89 2.40 -6.54
N ASP A 66 6.45 2.99 -7.59
CA ASP A 66 5.97 4.26 -8.16
C ASP A 66 4.56 4.09 -8.76
N GLU A 67 4.35 3.08 -9.62
CA GLU A 67 3.01 2.75 -10.16
C GLU A 67 2.02 2.41 -9.03
N ALA A 68 2.46 1.69 -7.99
CA ALA A 68 1.61 1.37 -6.84
C ALA A 68 1.22 2.62 -6.03
N GLY A 69 2.18 3.52 -5.79
CA GLY A 69 1.97 4.80 -5.11
C GLY A 69 1.02 5.71 -5.88
N GLU A 70 1.18 5.81 -7.20
CA GLU A 70 0.27 6.55 -8.07
C GLU A 70 -1.17 6.01 -7.98
N ASN A 71 -1.33 4.69 -8.05
CA ASN A 71 -2.64 4.05 -7.93
C ASN A 71 -3.29 4.35 -6.56
N LEU A 72 -2.53 4.30 -5.47
CA LEU A 72 -3.04 4.67 -4.14
C LEU A 72 -3.46 6.15 -4.08
N GLY A 73 -2.66 7.05 -4.65
CA GLY A 73 -2.97 8.47 -4.74
C GLY A 73 -4.24 8.73 -5.54
N ARG A 74 -4.41 8.07 -6.70
CA ARG A 74 -5.64 8.15 -7.51
C ARG A 74 -6.87 7.65 -6.75
N MET A 75 -6.75 6.56 -6.00
CA MET A 75 -7.83 6.05 -5.16
C MET A 75 -8.23 7.05 -4.07
N ALA A 76 -7.26 7.66 -3.39
CA ALA A 76 -7.52 8.71 -2.41
C ALA A 76 -8.18 9.94 -3.05
N ALA A 77 -7.67 10.40 -4.20
CA ALA A 77 -8.21 11.53 -4.94
C ALA A 77 -9.67 11.33 -5.37
N ALA A 78 -10.02 10.11 -5.79
CA ALA A 78 -11.39 9.75 -6.17
C ALA A 78 -12.40 9.87 -5.01
N LEU A 79 -11.94 9.79 -3.75
CA LEU A 79 -12.80 9.91 -2.57
C LEU A 79 -12.93 11.35 -2.05
N ILE A 80 -12.03 12.27 -2.43
CA ILE A 80 -12.02 13.67 -1.94
C ILE A 80 -13.41 14.33 -2.01
N PRO A 81 -14.19 14.23 -3.10
CA PRO A 81 -15.50 14.90 -3.17
C PRO A 81 -16.54 14.37 -2.17
N LYS A 82 -16.28 13.23 -1.52
CA LYS A 82 -17.20 12.54 -0.62
C LYS A 82 -16.77 12.60 0.85
N VAL A 83 -15.64 13.25 1.15
CA VAL A 83 -15.08 13.31 2.52
C VAL A 83 -15.33 14.70 3.11
N GLN A 84 -15.84 14.76 4.35
CA GLN A 84 -15.90 15.98 5.15
C GLN A 84 -14.52 16.23 5.78
N THR A 85 -13.95 17.41 5.54
CA THR A 85 -12.51 17.71 5.76
C THR A 85 -12.17 18.36 7.10
N ASP A 86 -13.12 18.52 8.00
CA ASP A 86 -13.02 19.56 9.03
C ASP A 86 -12.09 19.22 10.21
N GLU A 87 -11.60 17.98 10.33
CA GLU A 87 -10.87 17.55 11.54
C GLU A 87 -9.70 16.60 11.26
N LEU A 88 -8.58 17.14 10.76
CA LEU A 88 -7.26 16.48 10.81
C LEU A 88 -6.27 17.39 11.55
N LYS A 89 -6.22 17.27 12.87
CA LYS A 89 -5.29 18.02 13.74
C LYS A 89 -4.11 17.16 14.19
N SER A 90 -2.93 17.76 14.27
CA SER A 90 -1.64 17.16 14.61
C SER A 90 -1.31 17.24 16.09
N ASN A 91 -0.70 16.18 16.66
CA ASN A 91 0.00 16.14 17.96
C ASN A 91 0.70 14.75 18.16
N PRO A 92 1.54 14.52 19.20
CA PRO A 92 2.68 13.59 19.12
C PRO A 92 2.44 12.11 19.55
N PHE A 93 3.31 11.27 18.98
CA PHE A 93 3.41 9.79 18.88
C PHE A 93 2.63 8.87 19.85
N LYS A 94 1.45 8.38 19.43
CA LYS A 94 0.70 7.21 19.95
C LYS A 94 -0.20 6.54 18.89
N ILE A 95 0.13 5.31 18.45
CA ILE A 95 -0.74 4.50 17.55
C ILE A 95 -1.43 3.38 18.33
N LYS A 96 -2.78 3.31 18.28
CA LYS A 96 -3.56 2.18 18.83
C LYS A 96 -4.11 1.29 17.72
N SER A 97 -4.33 0.01 18.03
CA SER A 97 -4.88 -0.98 17.09
C SER A 97 -6.28 -0.60 16.58
N SER A 98 -6.60 -0.95 15.32
CA SER A 98 -7.94 -0.76 14.74
C SER A 98 -9.05 -1.49 15.52
N ALA A 99 -8.70 -2.50 16.31
CA ALA A 99 -9.61 -3.19 17.22
C ALA A 99 -10.28 -2.25 18.25
N PHE A 100 -9.60 -1.17 18.66
CA PHE A 100 -10.21 -0.15 19.54
C PHE A 100 -11.42 0.51 18.88
N GLY A 101 -11.34 0.78 17.57
CA GLY A 101 -12.47 1.29 16.79
C GLY A 101 -13.66 0.34 16.78
N ALA A 102 -13.41 -0.97 16.63
CA ALA A 102 -14.46 -1.99 16.68
C ALA A 102 -15.11 -2.07 18.07
N CYS A 103 -14.32 -1.95 19.15
CA CYS A 103 -14.87 -1.87 20.52
C CYS A 103 -15.75 -0.63 20.71
N TYR A 104 -15.36 0.54 20.19
CA TYR A 104 -16.21 1.73 20.24
C TYR A 104 -17.54 1.50 19.52
N HIS A 105 -17.52 0.92 18.33
CA HIS A 105 -18.73 0.59 17.58
C HIS A 105 -19.62 -0.42 18.30
N ALA A 106 -19.04 -1.42 18.96
CA ALA A 106 -19.80 -2.40 19.73
C ALA A 106 -20.50 -1.76 20.94
N VAL A 107 -19.79 -0.89 21.66
CA VAL A 107 -20.32 -0.12 22.81
C VAL A 107 -21.50 0.75 22.37
N ASP A 108 -21.39 1.44 21.23
CA ASP A 108 -22.48 2.23 20.67
C ASP A 108 -23.70 1.37 20.35
N ALA A 109 -23.48 0.19 19.76
CA ALA A 109 -24.56 -0.73 19.38
C ALA A 109 -25.35 -1.26 20.60
N VAL A 110 -24.72 -1.37 21.77
CA VAL A 110 -25.37 -1.82 23.01
C VAL A 110 -25.83 -0.67 23.92
N GLY A 111 -25.68 0.59 23.49
CA GLY A 111 -26.11 1.77 24.25
C GLY A 111 -25.28 2.04 25.51
N LEU A 112 -24.07 1.50 25.61
CA LEU A 112 -23.16 1.78 26.72
C LEU A 112 -22.31 3.02 26.41
N GLN A 113 -21.78 3.66 27.45
CA GLN A 113 -20.83 4.76 27.28
C GLN A 113 -19.41 4.29 27.64
N LEU A 114 -18.48 4.43 26.69
CA LEU A 114 -17.06 4.22 26.91
C LEU A 114 -16.34 5.55 26.67
N PRO A 115 -15.52 6.05 27.62
CA PRO A 115 -14.73 7.26 27.40
C PRO A 115 -13.80 7.07 26.20
N ARG A 116 -13.80 8.06 25.29
CA ARG A 116 -13.00 8.02 24.05
C ARG A 116 -11.94 9.11 24.09
N ASN A 117 -10.70 8.72 23.79
CA ASN A 117 -9.60 9.65 23.59
C ASN A 117 -9.00 9.38 22.20
N TYR A 118 -9.56 10.03 21.18
CA TYR A 118 -9.16 9.88 19.77
C TYR A 118 -7.78 10.46 19.44
N PRO A 119 -7.39 11.63 19.97
CA PRO A 119 -6.05 12.18 19.74
C PRO A 119 -4.90 11.25 20.17
N ASP A 120 -5.16 10.33 21.11
CA ASP A 120 -4.17 9.35 21.59
C ASP A 120 -4.10 8.07 20.72
N ASN A 121 -4.80 8.00 19.58
CA ASN A 121 -4.92 6.77 18.78
C ASN A 121 -4.19 6.83 17.43
N PHE A 122 -3.82 8.02 16.95
CA PHE A 122 -3.20 8.22 15.65
C PHE A 122 -2.16 9.33 15.70
N ASP A 123 -1.23 9.27 14.74
CA ASP A 123 -0.20 10.29 14.53
C ASP A 123 -0.12 10.68 13.06
N VAL A 124 0.23 11.94 12.83
CA VAL A 124 0.52 12.43 11.49
C VAL A 124 1.99 12.18 11.18
N LEU A 125 2.27 11.19 10.33
CA LEU A 125 3.64 10.84 9.92
C LEU A 125 4.17 11.73 8.79
N VAL A 126 3.30 12.12 7.87
CA VAL A 126 3.63 12.94 6.71
C VAL A 126 2.56 14.01 6.55
N GLN A 127 2.99 15.26 6.42
CA GLN A 127 2.14 16.38 6.07
C GLN A 127 2.65 17.00 4.77
N TYR A 128 1.77 17.11 3.78
CA TYR A 128 2.08 17.71 2.49
C TYR A 128 1.11 18.86 2.22
N SER A 129 1.65 20.03 1.85
CA SER A 129 0.85 21.18 1.42
C SER A 129 0.96 21.32 -0.08
N TYR A 130 -0.14 21.07 -0.79
CA TYR A 130 -0.20 21.28 -2.22
C TYR A 130 -0.44 22.76 -2.53
N LYS A 131 0.48 23.39 -3.24
CA LYS A 131 0.24 24.71 -3.85
C LYS A 131 -0.30 24.48 -5.26
N SER A 132 -1.59 24.71 -5.46
CA SER A 132 -2.16 24.71 -6.81
C SER A 132 -1.51 25.82 -7.63
N LYS A 133 -0.82 25.46 -8.72
CA LYS A 133 -0.52 26.44 -9.78
C LYS A 133 -1.83 26.76 -10.48
N CYS A 134 -2.25 28.02 -10.40
CA CYS A 134 -3.38 28.54 -11.13
C CYS A 134 -3.10 28.37 -12.64
N LEU A 135 -3.87 27.53 -13.33
CA LEU A 135 -3.85 27.37 -14.79
C LEU A 135 -4.71 28.45 -15.46
N CYS A 136 -4.54 29.70 -15.05
CA CYS A 136 -5.09 30.85 -15.75
C CYS A 136 -3.92 31.59 -16.39
N ASN A 137 -3.60 31.21 -17.64
CA ASN A 137 -2.91 31.97 -18.70
C ASN A 137 -2.07 31.02 -19.60
N GLN A 138 -2.74 30.33 -20.52
CA GLN A 138 -2.24 30.03 -21.85
C GLN A 138 -3.36 30.32 -22.86
#